data_AF-A0A3M7PAZ9-F1
#
_entry.id   AF-A0A3M7PAZ9-F1
#
_cell.length_a   1.000
_cell.length_b   1.000
_cell.length_c   1.000
_cell.angle_alpha   90.00
_cell.angle_beta   90.00
_cell.angle_gamma   90.00
#
_symmetry.space_group_name_H-M   'P 1'
#
loop_
_entity.id
_entity.type
_entity.pdbx_description
1 polymer ?
#
loop_
_entity_poly.entity_id
_entity_poly.type
_entity_poly.pdbx_seq_one_letter_code
_entity_poly.pdbx_strand_id
1 'polypeptide(L)'
;MSDFELAELNALSSTFEDIKIDGTLYATDKEVRLAFKRLKCLAFIKPNDVIYAFKLLKKICPSNLTIRKVPSFPILSWNCHDKVLDGRQRTNNTLEAWHLAFENDVGKHPTIKNIVDRSYCISNDSSILEYLDSLSAVV
;
A
#
# COMPACT_ATOMS: atom_id res chain seq x y z
N MET A 1 1.84 -2.75 16.01
CA MET A 1 1.08 -2.66 14.75
C MET A 1 1.83 -1.64 13.92
N SER A 2 2.40 -2.03 12.78
CA SER A 2 3.10 -1.05 11.94
C SER A 2 2.10 -0.11 11.24
N ASP A 3 2.55 1.05 10.80
CA ASP A 3 1.70 2.01 10.06
C ASP A 3 1.11 1.39 8.80
N PHE A 4 1.84 0.47 8.16
CA PHE A 4 1.35 -0.33 7.04
C PHE A 4 0.24 -1.28 7.46
N GLU A 5 0.39 -2.01 8.58
CA GLU A 5 -0.66 -2.88 9.10
C GLU A 5 -1.91 -2.09 9.53
N LEU A 6 -1.74 -0.87 10.04
CA LEU A 6 -2.83 0.02 10.41
C LEU A 6 -3.57 0.58 9.18
N ALA A 7 -2.83 1.02 8.15
CA ALA A 7 -3.41 1.47 6.88
C ALA A 7 -4.15 0.33 6.15
N GLU A 8 -3.59 -0.88 6.20
CA GLU A 8 -4.19 -2.07 5.63
C GLU A 8 -5.45 -2.52 6.41
N LEU A 9 -5.41 -2.43 7.73
CA LEU A 9 -6.57 -2.69 8.60
C LEU A 9 -7.67 -1.64 8.36
N ASN A 10 -7.30 -0.37 8.16
CA ASN A 10 -8.23 0.71 7.83
C ASN A 10 -8.83 0.55 6.42
N ALA A 11 -8.04 0.13 5.42
CA ALA A 11 -8.53 -0.15 4.07
C ALA A 11 -9.47 -1.36 4.04
N LEU A 12 -9.16 -2.42 4.80
CA LEU A 12 -10.04 -3.58 4.93
C LEU A 12 -11.30 -3.25 5.74
N SER A 13 -11.18 -2.48 6.82
CA SER A 13 -12.31 -1.99 7.61
C SER A 13 -13.25 -1.10 6.78
N SER A 14 -12.70 -0.24 5.91
CA SER A 14 -13.52 0.57 4.99
C SER A 14 -14.13 -0.24 3.84
N THR A 15 -13.45 -1.29 3.38
CA THR A 15 -13.97 -2.21 2.35
C THR A 15 -15.07 -3.12 2.89
N PHE A 16 -15.06 -3.40 4.20
CA PHE A 16 -16.03 -4.26 4.88
C PHE A 16 -16.62 -3.52 6.08
N GLU A 17 -17.57 -2.61 5.83
CA GLU A 17 -18.25 -1.75 6.83
C GLU A 17 -18.78 -2.47 8.09
N ASP A 18 -18.98 -3.79 8.03
CA ASP A 18 -19.54 -4.59 9.13
C ASP A 18 -18.50 -5.38 9.94
N ILE A 19 -17.21 -5.31 9.60
CA ILE A 19 -16.15 -5.92 10.41
C ILE A 19 -15.63 -4.86 11.38
N LYS A 20 -16.22 -4.79 12.59
CA LYS A 20 -15.59 -4.09 13.72
C LYS A 20 -14.37 -4.88 14.17
N ILE A 21 -13.25 -4.69 13.48
CA ILE A 21 -11.95 -5.19 13.94
C ILE A 21 -11.52 -4.22 15.03
N ASP A 22 -11.74 -4.58 16.28
CA ASP A 22 -11.03 -3.91 17.36
C ASP A 22 -9.53 -4.11 17.12
N GLY A 23 -8.76 -3.04 16.95
CA GLY A 23 -7.32 -3.13 16.68
C GLY A 23 -6.58 -3.95 17.74
N THR A 24 -7.15 -4.04 18.94
CA THR A 24 -6.69 -4.93 20.02
C THR A 24 -6.89 -6.41 19.70
N LEU A 25 -7.97 -6.83 19.02
CA LEU A 25 -8.24 -8.22 18.66
C LEU A 25 -7.28 -8.74 17.58
N TYR A 26 -6.98 -7.93 16.56
CA TYR A 26 -5.97 -8.27 15.54
C TYR A 26 -4.57 -8.44 16.14
N ALA A 27 -4.23 -7.58 17.11
CA ALA A 27 -2.94 -7.59 17.79
C ALA A 27 -2.80 -8.73 18.81
N THR A 28 -3.90 -9.23 19.38
CA THR A 28 -3.89 -10.26 20.43
C THR A 28 -4.16 -11.66 19.89
N ASP A 29 -5.06 -11.83 18.93
CA ASP A 29 -5.47 -13.12 18.40
C ASP A 29 -4.65 -13.52 17.16
N LYS A 30 -3.83 -14.56 17.32
CA LYS A 30 -2.96 -15.10 16.27
C LYS A 30 -3.75 -15.70 15.10
N GLU A 31 -4.88 -16.36 15.38
CA GLU A 31 -5.70 -17.01 14.35
C GLU A 31 -6.44 -15.97 13.52
N VAL A 32 -6.95 -14.92 14.15
CA VAL A 32 -7.53 -13.76 13.45
C VAL A 32 -6.47 -13.13 12.54
N ARG A 33 -5.28 -12.83 13.05
CA ARG A 33 -4.18 -12.27 12.25
C ARG A 33 -3.80 -13.16 11.07
N LEU A 34 -3.76 -14.47 11.28
CA LEU A 34 -3.45 -15.43 10.23
C LEU A 34 -4.55 -15.48 9.16
N ALA A 35 -5.81 -15.42 9.55
CA ALA A 35 -6.95 -15.31 8.63
C ALA A 35 -6.86 -14.05 7.76
N PHE A 36 -6.50 -12.90 8.36
CA PHE A 36 -6.26 -11.67 7.62
C PHE A 36 -5.11 -11.79 6.61
N LYS A 37 -3.99 -12.41 7.00
CA LYS A 37 -2.88 -12.66 6.08
C LYS A 37 -3.29 -13.55 4.89
N ARG A 38 -4.15 -14.54 5.12
CA ARG A 38 -4.68 -15.41 4.05
C ARG A 38 -5.58 -14.65 3.07
N LEU A 39 -6.32 -13.64 3.51
CA LEU A 39 -7.14 -12.81 2.62
C LEU A 39 -6.28 -12.05 1.58
N LYS A 40 -5.03 -11.68 1.91
CA LYS A 40 -4.12 -11.03 0.96
C LYS A 40 -3.82 -11.90 -0.26
N CYS A 41 -3.84 -13.23 -0.10
CA CYS A 41 -3.60 -14.16 -1.20
C CYS A 41 -4.65 -14.00 -2.32
N LEU A 42 -5.84 -13.50 -2.02
CA LEU A 42 -6.91 -13.28 -3.01
C LEU A 42 -6.54 -12.23 -4.05
N ALA A 43 -5.66 -11.28 -3.72
CA ALA A 43 -5.17 -10.31 -4.69
C ALA A 43 -4.25 -10.94 -5.74
N PHE A 44 -3.71 -12.14 -5.50
CA PHE A 44 -2.67 -12.75 -6.35
C PHE A 44 -3.15 -13.98 -7.13
N ILE A 45 -4.41 -14.36 -7.00
CA ILE A 45 -5.02 -15.45 -7.78
C ILE A 45 -5.81 -14.89 -8.95
N LYS A 46 -6.06 -15.73 -9.97
CA LYS A 46 -6.83 -15.33 -11.15
C LYS A 46 -8.18 -14.73 -10.73
N PRO A 47 -8.61 -13.61 -11.33
CA PRO A 47 -9.86 -12.94 -10.96
C PRO A 47 -11.09 -13.86 -10.91
N ASN A 48 -11.18 -14.83 -11.82
CA ASN A 48 -12.28 -15.79 -11.89
C ASN A 48 -12.30 -16.76 -10.69
N ASP A 49 -11.14 -17.05 -10.10
CA ASP A 49 -11.00 -17.99 -8.98
C ASP A 49 -11.19 -17.31 -7.62
N VAL A 50 -11.18 -15.97 -7.58
CA VAL A 50 -11.25 -15.16 -6.35
C VAL A 50 -12.46 -15.50 -5.49
N ILE A 51 -13.64 -15.58 -6.11
CA ILE A 51 -14.89 -15.87 -5.37
C ILE A 51 -14.86 -17.28 -4.78
N TYR A 52 -14.34 -18.25 -5.53
CA TYR A 52 -14.23 -19.64 -5.05
C TYR A 52 -13.22 -19.76 -3.92
N ALA A 53 -12.03 -19.19 -4.07
CA ALA A 53 -10.99 -19.18 -3.04
C ALA A 53 -11.48 -18.46 -1.76
N PHE A 54 -12.19 -17.36 -1.90
CA PHE A 54 -12.80 -16.66 -0.76
C PHE A 54 -13.79 -17.55 0.01
N LYS A 55 -14.64 -18.32 -0.69
CA LYS A 55 -15.54 -19.29 -0.04
C LYS A 55 -14.79 -20.37 0.72
N LEU A 56 -13.65 -20.84 0.20
CA LEU A 56 -12.79 -21.80 0.91
C LEU A 56 -12.15 -21.19 2.15
N LEU A 57 -11.60 -19.98 2.03
CA LEU A 57 -11.01 -19.27 3.16
C LEU A 57 -12.04 -19.02 4.26
N LYS A 58 -13.28 -18.66 3.90
CA LYS A 58 -14.37 -18.45 4.87
C LYS A 58 -14.67 -19.70 5.70
N LYS A 59 -14.49 -20.92 5.17
CA LYS A 59 -14.67 -22.17 5.93
C LYS A 59 -13.55 -22.40 6.96
N ILE A 60 -12.39 -21.80 6.74
CA ILE A 60 -11.18 -21.97 7.57
C ILE A 60 -11.04 -20.79 8.55
N CYS A 61 -11.72 -19.68 8.31
CA CYS A 61 -11.73 -18.53 9.22
C CYS A 61 -12.40 -18.89 10.55
N PRO A 62 -11.87 -18.39 11.68
CA PRO A 62 -12.50 -18.58 12.98
C PRO A 62 -13.91 -17.96 12.99
N SER A 63 -14.84 -18.63 13.67
CA SER A 63 -16.28 -18.31 13.67
C SER A 63 -16.63 -16.94 14.24
N ASN A 64 -15.69 -16.30 14.94
CA ASN A 64 -15.80 -14.92 15.40
C ASN A 64 -15.62 -13.88 14.27
N LEU A 65 -15.08 -14.27 13.10
CA LEU A 65 -14.95 -13.41 11.93
C LEU A 65 -16.17 -13.54 11.01
N THR A 66 -17.11 -12.60 11.14
CA THR A 66 -18.30 -12.56 10.29
C THR A 66 -18.04 -11.72 9.04
N ILE A 67 -17.64 -12.34 7.93
CA ILE A 67 -17.51 -11.63 6.65
C ILE A 67 -18.90 -11.58 5.97
N ARG A 68 -19.58 -10.44 6.09
CA ARG A 68 -20.98 -10.26 5.66
C ARG A 68 -21.20 -9.51 4.35
N LYS A 69 -20.21 -8.78 3.82
CA LYS A 69 -20.43 -7.89 2.68
C LYS A 69 -19.57 -8.24 1.46
N VAL A 70 -20.17 -8.09 0.28
CA VAL A 70 -19.47 -8.11 -1.01
C VAL A 70 -18.48 -6.93 -1.02
N PRO A 71 -17.24 -7.10 -1.50
CA PRO A 71 -16.28 -6.00 -1.57
C PRO A 71 -16.89 -4.78 -2.27
N SER A 72 -16.72 -3.59 -1.69
CA SER A 72 -17.25 -2.33 -2.24
C SER A 72 -16.65 -1.98 -3.62
N PHE A 73 -15.49 -2.55 -3.94
CA PHE A 73 -14.78 -2.31 -5.19
C PHE A 73 -14.69 -3.58 -6.05
N PRO A 74 -14.81 -3.47 -7.39
CA PRO A 74 -14.71 -4.61 -8.30
C PRO A 74 -13.38 -5.36 -8.14
N ILE A 75 -13.39 -6.69 -8.31
CA ILE A 75 -12.18 -7.54 -8.16
C ILE A 75 -11.01 -7.01 -8.99
N LEU A 76 -11.29 -6.60 -10.23
CA LEU A 76 -10.28 -6.11 -11.16
C LEU A 76 -9.57 -4.82 -10.70
N SER A 77 -10.16 -4.04 -9.79
CA SER A 77 -9.53 -2.79 -9.32
C SER A 77 -8.43 -3.02 -8.29
N TRP A 78 -8.48 -4.12 -7.54
CA TRP A 78 -7.52 -4.45 -6.48
C TRP A 78 -6.74 -5.74 -6.73
N ASN A 79 -7.13 -6.55 -7.71
CA ASN A 79 -6.38 -7.73 -8.09
C ASN A 79 -5.03 -7.37 -8.73
N CYS A 80 -4.02 -8.14 -8.37
CA CYS A 80 -2.63 -7.95 -8.74
C CYS A 80 -2.05 -9.19 -9.44
N HIS A 81 -2.86 -10.20 -9.79
CA HIS A 81 -2.39 -11.44 -10.44
C HIS A 81 -1.59 -11.14 -11.71
N ASP A 82 -2.18 -10.39 -12.65
CA ASP A 82 -1.53 -10.09 -13.93
C ASP A 82 -0.33 -9.16 -13.73
N LYS A 83 -0.41 -8.22 -12.79
CA LYS A 83 0.73 -7.36 -12.42
C LYS A 83 1.93 -8.16 -11.93
N VAL A 84 1.70 -9.22 -11.13
CA VAL A 84 2.77 -10.09 -10.63
C VAL A 84 3.38 -10.91 -11.76
N LEU A 85 2.57 -11.45 -12.67
CA LEU A 85 3.06 -12.20 -13.82
C LEU A 85 3.88 -11.32 -14.78
N ASP A 86 3.44 -10.06 -14.96
CA ASP A 86 4.11 -9.08 -15.81
C ASP A 86 5.34 -8.43 -15.14
N GLY A 87 5.69 -8.81 -13.91
CA GLY A 87 6.78 -8.20 -13.14
C GLY A 87 6.54 -6.73 -12.77
N ARG A 88 5.29 -6.26 -12.83
CA ARG A 88 4.89 -4.89 -12.50
C ARG A 88 4.73 -4.70 -10.99
N GLN A 89 4.82 -3.46 -10.56
CA GLN A 89 4.69 -3.09 -9.15
C GLN A 89 3.29 -3.44 -8.60
N ARG A 90 3.26 -4.04 -7.41
CA ARG A 90 2.06 -4.61 -6.77
C ARG A 90 1.25 -3.57 -5.99
N THR A 91 1.89 -2.52 -5.52
CA THR A 91 1.26 -1.42 -4.78
C THR A 91 1.69 -0.10 -5.38
N ASN A 92 0.95 0.97 -5.06
CA ASN A 92 1.36 2.34 -5.32
C ASN A 92 2.53 2.78 -4.40
N ASN A 93 3.24 1.87 -3.71
CA ASN A 93 4.31 2.23 -2.78
C ASN A 93 5.37 3.12 -3.44
N THR A 94 5.55 3.05 -4.77
CA THR A 94 6.42 3.98 -5.50
C THR A 94 5.86 5.39 -5.53
N LEU A 95 4.55 5.57 -5.65
CA LEU A 95 3.89 6.87 -5.49
C LEU A 95 3.92 7.35 -4.03
N GLU A 96 3.71 6.47 -3.04
CA GLU A 96 3.84 6.85 -1.63
C GLU A 96 5.29 7.21 -1.26
N ALA A 97 6.26 6.46 -1.76
CA ALA A 97 7.68 6.77 -1.59
C ALA A 97 8.07 8.07 -2.30
N TRP A 98 7.51 8.33 -3.49
CA TRP A 98 7.72 9.58 -4.20
C TRP A 98 7.06 10.75 -3.48
N HIS A 99 5.82 10.60 -2.99
CA HIS A 99 5.15 11.61 -2.16
C HIS A 99 5.94 11.88 -0.88
N LEU A 100 6.46 10.85 -0.22
CA LEU A 100 7.28 10.99 0.98
C LEU A 100 8.61 11.71 0.68
N ALA A 101 9.30 11.33 -0.38
CA ALA A 101 10.54 11.99 -0.81
C ALA A 101 10.29 13.46 -1.16
N PHE A 102 9.22 13.73 -1.93
CA PHE A 102 8.81 15.08 -2.28
C PHE A 102 8.44 15.90 -1.05
N GLU A 103 7.64 15.36 -0.14
CA GLU A 103 7.25 16.03 1.11
C GLU A 103 8.47 16.34 2.00
N ASN A 104 9.46 15.46 2.06
CA ASN A 104 10.72 15.72 2.76
C ASN A 104 11.52 16.86 2.11
N ASP A 105 11.49 16.96 0.77
CA ASP A 105 12.23 17.97 0.02
C ASP A 105 11.59 19.36 0.08
N VAL A 106 10.27 19.45 -0.10
CA VAL A 106 9.54 20.74 -0.20
C VAL A 106 8.72 21.10 1.05
N GLY A 107 8.59 20.17 2.00
CA GLY A 107 7.79 20.31 3.21
C GLY A 107 6.33 19.87 3.05
N LYS A 108 5.65 19.68 4.19
CA LYS A 108 4.21 19.36 4.24
C LYS A 108 3.37 20.48 3.66
N HIS A 109 2.42 20.12 2.79
CA HIS A 109 1.49 21.04 2.13
C HIS A 109 2.20 22.22 1.44
N PRO A 110 3.10 21.94 0.48
CA PRO A 110 3.93 22.96 -0.13
C PRO A 110 3.08 23.90 -0.99
N THR A 111 3.30 25.22 -0.86
CA THR A 111 2.75 26.18 -1.82
C THR A 111 3.64 26.26 -3.05
N ILE A 112 3.12 26.78 -4.17
CA ILE A 112 3.90 27.02 -5.40
C ILE A 112 5.19 27.79 -5.08
N LYS A 113 5.14 28.76 -4.16
CA LYS A 113 6.31 29.53 -3.73
C LYS A 113 7.36 28.65 -3.06
N ASN A 114 6.96 27.78 -2.13
CA ASN A 114 7.88 26.85 -1.46
C ASN A 114 8.62 25.95 -2.47
N ILE A 115 7.90 25.49 -3.49
CA ILE A 115 8.46 24.63 -4.55
C ILE A 115 9.48 25.42 -5.39
N VAL A 116 9.14 26.63 -5.82
CA VAL A 116 10.03 27.49 -6.60
C VAL A 116 11.29 27.83 -5.81
N ASP A 117 11.14 28.30 -4.56
CA ASP A 117 12.26 28.66 -3.70
C ASP A 117 13.20 27.46 -3.48
N ARG A 118 12.64 26.26 -3.22
CA ARG A 118 13.44 25.04 -3.03
C ARG A 118 14.15 24.59 -4.30
N SER A 119 13.48 24.69 -5.46
CA SER A 119 14.06 24.34 -6.76
C SER A 119 15.25 25.26 -7.11
N TYR A 120 15.12 26.56 -6.79
CA TYR A 120 16.23 27.51 -6.92
C TYR A 120 17.39 27.19 -5.98
N CYS A 121 17.12 26.85 -4.71
CA CYS A 121 18.16 26.45 -3.77
C CYS A 121 18.92 25.20 -4.24
N ILE A 122 18.21 24.17 -4.70
CA ILE A 122 18.82 22.93 -5.21
C ILE A 122 19.67 23.20 -6.46
N SER A 123 19.17 24.03 -7.38
CA SER A 123 19.89 24.36 -8.62
C SER A 123 21.18 25.15 -8.39
N ASN A 124 21.31 25.80 -7.24
CA ASN A 124 22.49 26.56 -6.84
C ASN A 124 23.28 25.86 -5.72
N ASP A 125 22.97 24.60 -5.42
CA ASP A 125 23.71 23.83 -4.43
C ASP A 125 25.02 23.31 -5.04
N SER A 126 26.13 23.95 -4.65
CA SER A 126 27.47 23.63 -5.16
C SER A 126 27.85 22.15 -4.96
N SER A 127 27.30 21.47 -3.95
CA SER A 127 27.59 20.05 -3.70
C SER A 127 27.01 19.13 -4.77
N ILE A 128 25.85 19.48 -5.33
CA ILE A 128 25.22 18.74 -6.43
C ILE A 128 25.93 19.03 -7.74
N LEU A 129 26.34 20.27 -7.97
CA LEU A 129 27.10 20.67 -9.16
C LEU A 129 28.46 19.95 -9.20
N GLU A 130 29.19 19.90 -8.09
CA GLU A 130 30.45 19.14 -7.98
C GLU A 130 30.24 17.64 -8.22
N TYR A 131 29.14 17.06 -7.73
CA TYR A 131 28.82 15.66 -7.96
C TYR A 131 28.50 15.37 -9.44
N LEU A 132 27.71 16.21 -10.10
CA LEU A 132 27.37 16.06 -11.52
C LEU A 132 28.59 16.26 -12.41
N ASP A 133 29.45 17.23 -12.10
CA ASP A 133 30.72 17.43 -12.80
C ASP A 133 31.63 16.20 -12.63
N SER A 134 31.68 15.60 -11.43
CA SER A 134 32.46 14.38 -11.19
C SER A 134 31.96 13.17 -12.00
N LEU A 135 30.66 13.08 -12.26
CA LEU A 135 30.07 12.04 -13.11
C LEU A 135 30.33 12.29 -14.60
N SER A 136 30.36 13.56 -15.01
CA SER A 136 30.67 13.94 -16.40
C SER A 136 32.14 13.73 -16.75
N ALA A 137 33.04 13.82 -15.77
CA ALA A 137 34.49 13.63 -15.95
C ALA A 137 34.93 12.16 -16.03
N VAL A 138 34.01 11.21 -15.81
CA VAL A 138 34.26 9.75 -15.84
C VAL A 138 33.79 9.09 -17.15
N VAL A 139 33.20 9.87 -18.07
CA VAL A 139 32.81 9.45 -19.44
C VAL A 139 33.76 10.07 -20.46
#